data_AF-A0A131YSE0-F1
#
_entry.id   AF-A0A131YSE0-F1
#
_cell.length_a   1.000
_cell.length_b   1.000
_cell.length_c   1.000
_cell.angle_alpha   90.00
_cell.angle_beta   90.00
_cell.angle_gamma   90.00
#
_symmetry.space_group_name_H-M   'P 1'
#
loop_
_entity.id
_entity.type
_entity.pdbx_description
1 polymer ?
#
loop_
_entity_poly.entity_id
_entity_poly.type
_entity_poly.pdbx_seq_one_letter_code
_entity_poly.pdbx_strand_id
1 'polypeptide(L)'
;MPWHTMHHGPVQARRNNGHQTQVFGEKYIRLYEKSQTGFLYPYEERLLENTSQVDVENPDHEKFPLFKTAQYTECVLRPGEMLFIPPKCWHFVRSLSPSLSVSFWWE
;
A
#
# COMPACT_ATOMS: atom_id res chain seq x y z
N MET A 1 6.48 -27.94 3.31
CA MET A 1 7.73 -27.16 3.23
C MET A 1 7.37 -25.68 3.21
N PRO A 2 7.42 -24.93 4.33
CA PRO A 2 6.87 -23.58 4.39
C PRO A 2 8.00 -22.55 4.34
N TRP A 3 8.31 -22.00 3.16
CA TRP A 3 9.28 -20.90 3.05
C TRP A 3 8.98 -19.99 1.86
N HIS A 4 7.84 -19.32 1.79
CA HIS A 4 7.75 -18.10 0.99
C HIS A 4 6.91 -17.11 1.78
N THR A 5 7.52 -16.43 2.75
CA THR A 5 6.89 -15.24 3.34
C THR A 5 6.82 -14.21 2.22
N MET A 6 5.69 -14.13 1.53
CA MET A 6 5.41 -13.03 0.60
C MET A 6 5.46 -11.74 1.42
N HIS A 7 6.47 -10.90 1.17
CA HIS A 7 6.60 -9.62 1.85
C HIS A 7 5.39 -8.75 1.47
N HIS A 8 4.58 -8.43 2.48
CA HIS A 8 3.52 -7.44 2.45
C HIS A 8 3.91 -6.29 3.39
N GLY A 9 3.75 -5.06 2.93
CA GLY A 9 3.89 -3.86 3.76
C GLY A 9 2.53 -3.43 4.31
N PRO A 10 2.47 -2.69 5.43
CA PRO A 10 1.24 -2.05 5.88
C PRO A 10 0.78 -1.00 4.85
N VAL A 11 -0.49 -0.58 4.89
CA VAL A 11 -0.93 0.57 4.08
C VAL A 11 -0.21 1.82 4.58
N GLN A 12 0.45 2.54 3.68
CA GLN A 12 1.15 3.77 4.02
C GLN A 12 0.84 4.90 3.05
N ALA A 13 0.86 6.13 3.55
CA ALA A 13 0.83 7.35 2.73
C ALA A 13 2.18 8.08 2.83
N ARG A 14 2.59 8.79 1.78
CA ARG A 14 3.78 9.66 1.79
C ARG A 14 3.41 11.08 1.41
N ARG A 15 4.19 12.07 1.88
CA ARG A 15 3.92 13.49 1.62
C ARG A 15 4.34 13.95 0.21
N ASN A 16 5.24 13.20 -0.42
CA ASN A 16 5.89 13.54 -1.68
C ASN A 16 5.30 12.76 -2.84
N ASN A 17 5.57 13.21 -4.07
CA ASN A 17 5.28 12.44 -5.27
C ASN A 17 6.15 11.18 -5.29
N GLY A 18 5.60 10.08 -5.81
CA GLY A 18 6.30 8.81 -5.92
C GLY A 18 6.12 8.14 -7.27
N HIS A 19 7.17 7.50 -7.74
CA HIS A 19 7.10 6.52 -8.81
C HIS A 19 7.66 5.21 -8.30
N GLN A 20 6.95 4.12 -8.53
CA GLN A 20 7.42 2.76 -8.27
C GLN A 20 7.55 2.03 -9.60
N THR A 21 8.78 1.67 -9.97
CA THR A 21 9.10 0.95 -11.20
C THR A 21 9.47 -0.49 -10.86
N GLN A 22 8.82 -1.44 -11.52
CA GLN A 22 9.06 -2.85 -11.29
C GLN A 22 10.19 -3.35 -12.18
N VAL A 23 11.22 -3.93 -11.57
CA VAL A 23 12.41 -4.43 -12.29
C VAL A 23 12.30 -5.93 -12.53
N PHE A 24 11.89 -6.71 -11.52
CA PHE A 24 11.76 -8.16 -11.61
C PHE A 24 10.64 -8.66 -10.69
N GLY A 25 9.95 -9.73 -11.07
CA GLY A 25 8.79 -10.25 -10.34
C GLY A 25 7.58 -9.33 -10.42
N GLU A 26 6.49 -9.71 -9.76
CA GLU A 26 5.23 -8.95 -9.79
C GLU A 26 4.80 -8.50 -8.39
N LYS A 27 4.13 -7.34 -8.33
CA LYS A 27 3.54 -6.81 -7.11
C LYS A 27 2.08 -6.48 -7.29
N TYR A 28 1.25 -6.94 -6.37
CA TYR A 28 -0.13 -6.48 -6.24
C TYR A 28 -0.15 -5.20 -5.41
N ILE A 29 -0.85 -4.19 -5.90
CA ILE A 29 -0.93 -2.86 -5.28
C ILE A 29 -2.39 -2.44 -5.15
N ARG A 30 -2.80 -2.00 -3.95
CA ARG A 30 -4.04 -1.23 -3.74
C ARG A 30 -3.71 0.21 -3.44
N LEU A 31 -4.47 1.13 -4.03
CA LEU A 31 -4.37 2.57 -3.84
C LEU A 31 -5.68 3.10 -3.27
N TYR A 32 -5.59 3.86 -2.18
CA TYR A 32 -6.71 4.62 -1.62
C TYR A 32 -6.39 6.10 -1.70
N GLU A 33 -7.35 6.87 -2.18
CA GLU A 33 -7.21 8.31 -2.21
C GLU A 33 -7.11 8.89 -0.79
N LYS A 34 -6.52 10.09 -0.68
CA LYS A 34 -6.45 10.82 0.60
C LYS A 34 -7.84 11.01 1.23
N SER A 35 -8.89 11.16 0.42
CA SER A 35 -10.29 11.28 0.87
C SER A 35 -10.74 10.09 1.72
N GLN A 36 -10.12 8.91 1.55
CA GLN A 36 -10.45 7.68 2.25
C GLN A 36 -9.76 7.53 3.62
N THR A 37 -8.91 8.49 4.03
CA THR A 37 -8.10 8.40 5.27
C THR A 37 -8.93 8.04 6.51
N GLY A 38 -10.15 8.57 6.63
CA GLY A 38 -11.04 8.28 7.77
C GLY A 38 -11.48 6.82 7.89
N PHE A 39 -11.34 6.04 6.82
CA PHE A 39 -11.68 4.61 6.79
C PHE A 39 -10.46 3.70 7.02
N LEU A 40 -9.25 4.26 7.02
CA LEU A 40 -8.00 3.50 7.06
C LEU A 40 -7.37 3.45 8.45
N TYR A 41 -7.97 4.08 9.47
CA TYR A 41 -7.53 4.01 10.86
C TYR A 41 -6.01 4.20 11.03
N PRO A 42 -5.48 5.39 10.67
CA PRO A 42 -4.07 5.69 10.91
C PRO A 42 -3.73 5.58 12.41
N TYR A 43 -2.47 5.32 12.73
CA TYR A 43 -2.01 5.48 14.12
C TYR A 43 -2.08 6.95 14.53
N GLU A 44 -2.45 7.22 15.78
CA GLU A 44 -2.47 8.59 16.33
C GLU A 44 -1.07 9.11 16.69
N GLU A 45 -0.12 8.19 16.85
CA GLU A 45 1.27 8.52 17.13
C GLU A 45 1.92 9.24 15.94
N ARG A 46 2.53 10.40 16.19
CA ARG A 46 3.09 11.28 15.14
C ARG A 46 4.07 10.61 14.18
N LEU A 47 4.77 9.56 14.64
CA LEU A 47 5.73 8.82 13.81
C LEU A 47 5.06 7.80 12.86
N LEU A 48 3.81 7.43 13.14
CA LEU A 48 3.06 6.40 12.42
C LEU A 48 1.73 6.94 11.85
N GLU A 49 1.51 8.27 11.89
CA GLU A 49 0.30 8.95 11.38
C GLU A 49 -0.01 8.62 9.91
N ASN A 50 1.00 8.17 9.17
CA ASN A 50 0.92 7.82 7.78
C ASN A 50 0.82 6.30 7.53
N THR A 51 0.66 5.49 8.57
CA THR A 51 0.55 4.03 8.52
C THR A 51 -0.81 3.61 9.05
N SER A 52 -1.50 2.75 8.30
CA SER A 52 -2.78 2.17 8.73
C SER A 52 -2.58 1.08 9.77
N GLN A 53 -3.49 1.00 10.73
CA GLN A 53 -3.58 -0.12 11.66
C GLN A 53 -4.21 -1.38 11.05
N VAL A 54 -4.82 -1.25 9.86
CA VAL A 54 -5.59 -2.32 9.23
C VAL A 54 -4.68 -3.26 8.45
N ASP A 55 -4.81 -4.56 8.74
CA ASP A 55 -4.36 -5.60 7.81
C ASP A 55 -5.35 -5.67 6.64
N VAL A 56 -4.90 -5.30 5.45
CA VAL A 56 -5.74 -5.20 4.25
C VAL A 56 -6.20 -6.56 3.74
N GLU A 57 -5.44 -7.62 4.01
CA GLU A 57 -5.72 -8.96 3.54
C GLU A 57 -6.58 -9.75 4.53
N ASN A 58 -6.49 -9.40 5.81
CA ASN A 58 -7.32 -9.97 6.86
C ASN A 58 -7.82 -8.88 7.83
N PRO A 59 -8.72 -7.99 7.38
CA PRO A 59 -9.18 -6.86 8.19
C PRO A 59 -10.06 -7.32 9.36
N ASP A 60 -9.71 -6.88 10.57
CA ASP A 60 -10.57 -7.00 11.74
C ASP A 60 -11.73 -6.01 11.63
N HIS A 61 -12.89 -6.48 11.19
CA HIS A 61 -14.08 -5.65 11.01
C HIS A 61 -14.81 -5.29 12.31
N GLU A 62 -14.49 -5.96 13.42
CA GLU A 62 -15.01 -5.56 14.73
C GLU A 62 -14.25 -4.31 15.22
N LYS A 63 -12.92 -4.30 15.04
CA LYS A 63 -12.06 -3.17 15.40
C LYS A 63 -12.08 -2.03 14.38
N PHE A 64 -12.20 -2.34 13.09
CA PHE A 64 -12.11 -1.39 11.97
C PHE A 64 -13.36 -1.45 11.07
N PRO A 65 -14.57 -1.19 11.60
CA PRO A 65 -15.83 -1.45 10.90
C PRO A 65 -16.04 -0.61 9.64
N LEU A 66 -15.41 0.57 9.54
CA LEU A 66 -15.52 1.46 8.38
C LEU A 66 -14.56 1.10 7.24
N PHE A 67 -13.58 0.23 7.48
CA PHE A 67 -12.62 -0.12 6.43
C PHE A 67 -13.29 -0.77 5.22
N LYS A 68 -14.36 -1.54 5.44
CA LYS A 68 -15.15 -2.17 4.37
C LYS A 68 -15.81 -1.17 3.41
N THR A 69 -15.94 0.10 3.79
CA THR A 69 -16.52 1.15 2.95
C THR A 69 -15.48 1.94 2.18
N ALA A 70 -14.18 1.73 2.46
CA ALA A 70 -13.09 2.41 1.79
C ALA A 70 -13.04 2.04 0.31
N GLN A 71 -13.10 3.04 -0.56
CA GLN A 71 -12.94 2.85 -2.00
C GLN A 71 -11.47 2.78 -2.37
N TYR A 72 -11.12 1.89 -3.30
CA TYR A 72 -9.75 1.73 -3.78
C TYR A 72 -9.70 1.40 -5.26
N THR A 73 -8.54 1.64 -5.86
CA THR A 73 -8.14 1.10 -7.16
C THR A 73 -7.02 0.10 -6.94
N GLU A 74 -6.93 -0.92 -7.79
CA GLU A 74 -5.88 -1.95 -7.67
C GLU A 74 -5.24 -2.26 -9.01
N CYS A 75 -4.00 -2.74 -8.97
CA CYS A 75 -3.30 -3.23 -10.13
C CYS A 75 -2.28 -4.31 -9.74
N VAL A 76 -1.82 -5.05 -10.75
CA VAL A 76 -0.61 -5.88 -10.67
C VAL A 76 0.47 -5.19 -11.47
N LEU A 77 1.51 -4.71 -10.79
CA LEU A 77 2.65 -4.06 -11.39
C LEU A 77 3.67 -5.11 -11.86
N ARG A 78 3.93 -5.14 -13.16
CA ARG A 78 4.78 -6.12 -13.85
C ARG A 78 6.13 -5.54 -14.25
N PRO A 79 7.15 -6.38 -14.50
CA PRO A 79 8.47 -5.91 -14.93
C PRO A 79 8.39 -4.96 -16.13
N GLY A 80 9.06 -3.81 -16.04
CA GLY A 80 9.05 -2.76 -17.07
C GLY A 80 7.93 -1.72 -16.91
N GLU A 81 6.95 -1.97 -16.04
CA GLU A 81 5.89 -1.00 -15.73
C GLU A 81 6.30 -0.04 -14.61
N MET A 82 5.70 1.15 -14.64
CA MET A 82 5.86 2.18 -13.63
C MET A 82 4.49 2.63 -13.12
N LEU A 83 4.34 2.67 -11.80
CA LEU A 83 3.19 3.23 -11.12
C LEU A 83 3.53 4.62 -10.59
N PHE A 84 2.70 5.62 -10.90
CA PHE A 84 2.71 6.91 -10.21
C PHE A 84 1.84 6.84 -8.96
N ILE A 85 2.37 7.33 -7.84
CA ILE A 85 1.71 7.42 -6.54
C ILE A 85 1.62 8.91 -6.17
N PRO A 86 0.44 9.52 -6.24
CA PRO A 86 0.25 10.91 -5.86
C PRO A 86 0.57 11.16 -4.38
N PRO A 87 0.89 12.41 -4.01
CA PRO A 87 1.09 12.80 -2.62
C PRO A 87 -0.12 12.46 -1.76
N LYS A 88 0.13 11.91 -0.58
CA LYS A 88 -0.84 11.50 0.44
C LYS A 88 -1.80 10.40 -0.01
N CYS A 89 -1.54 9.76 -1.16
CA CYS A 89 -2.21 8.53 -1.55
C CYS A 89 -1.71 7.37 -0.69
N TRP A 90 -2.65 6.65 -0.11
CA TRP A 90 -2.39 5.45 0.67
C TRP A 90 -2.17 4.28 -0.27
N HIS A 91 -1.11 3.49 -0.05
CA HIS A 91 -0.80 2.34 -0.88
C HIS A 91 -0.48 1.12 -0.02
N PHE A 92 -1.03 -0.02 -0.41
CA PHE A 92 -0.68 -1.35 0.07
C PHE A 92 0.06 -2.08 -1.04
N VAL A 93 1.12 -2.79 -0.69
CA VAL A 93 1.96 -3.51 -1.65
C VAL A 93 2.25 -4.90 -1.13
N ARG A 94 1.95 -5.91 -1.96
CA ARG A 94 2.31 -7.30 -1.72
C ARG A 94 3.06 -7.88 -2.91
N SER A 95 4.16 -8.56 -2.63
CA SER A 95 4.90 -9.30 -3.66
C SER A 95 4.18 -10.60 -4.00
N LEU A 96 3.92 -10.86 -5.29
CA LEU A 96 3.30 -12.11 -5.78
C LEU A 96 4.33 -13.21 -6.06
N SER A 97 5.59 -12.80 -6.22
CA SER A 97 6.77 -13.64 -6.44
C SER A 97 7.97 -12.99 -5.74
N PRO A 98 9.15 -13.65 -5.66
CA PRO A 98 10.40 -12.91 -5.46
C PRO A 98 10.44 -11.71 -6.41
N SER A 99 10.66 -10.52 -5.88
CA SER A 99 10.47 -9.28 -6.64
C SER A 99 11.46 -8.18 -6.25
N LEU A 100 11.75 -7.30 -7.20
CA LEU A 100 12.59 -6.12 -7.05
C LEU A 100 11.92 -4.93 -7.74
N SER A 101 11.82 -3.80 -7.04
CA SER A 101 11.32 -2.53 -7.58
C SER A 101 12.21 -1.40 -7.14
N VAL A 102 12.30 -0.36 -7.96
CA VAL A 102 12.97 0.90 -7.62
C VAL A 102 11.91 1.97 -7.42
N SER A 103 12.01 2.72 -6.32
CA SER A 103 11.10 3.83 -6.04
C SER A 103 11.84 5.15 -6.01
N PHE A 104 11.30 6.15 -6.71
CA PHE A 104 11.81 7.52 -6.72
C PHE A 104 10.77 8.44 -6.07
N TRP A 105 11.23 9.29 -5.15
CA TRP A 105 10.37 10.24 -4.44
C TRP A 105 10.91 11.65 -4.64
N TRP A 106 10.04 12.59 -5.01
CA TRP A 106 10.43 13.99 -5.28
C TRP A 106 9.32 14.96 -4.86
N GLU A 107 9.65 16.26 -4.85
CA GLU A 107 8.73 17.36 -4.50
C GLU A 107 8.03 17.91 -5.74
#